data_AF-A0A2U3L451-F1
#
_entry.id   AF-A0A2U3L451-F1
#
_cell.length_a   1.000
_cell.length_b   1.000
_cell.length_c   1.000
_cell.angle_alpha   90.00
_cell.angle_beta   90.00
_cell.angle_gamma   90.00
#
_symmetry.space_group_name_H-M   'P 1'
#
loop_
_entity.id
_entity.type
_entity.pdbx_description
1 polymer ?
#
loop_
_entity_poly.entity_id
_entity_poly.type
_entity_poly.pdbx_seq_one_letter_code
_entity_poly.pdbx_strand_id
1 'polypeptide(L)' 'MGGAVEMLRWQKEAAVRVEKAKEMSQEQLRGKFTIGILADRDLPVYTREYDKVREKAKEF' A
#
# COMPACT_ATOMS: atom_id res chain seq x y z
N MET A 1 -28.00 4.10 -11.16
CA MET A 1 -27.31 5.37 -10.81
C MET A 1 -26.69 5.16 -9.44
N GLY A 2 -25.37 4.97 -9.39
CA GLY A 2 -24.60 4.77 -8.16
C GLY A 2 -24.48 6.07 -7.39
N GLY A 3 -25.39 6.32 -6.45
CA GLY A 3 -25.35 7.50 -5.59
C GLY A 3 -24.21 7.42 -4.55
N ALA A 4 -23.86 8.54 -3.92
CA ALA A 4 -22.78 8.60 -2.92
C ALA A 4 -22.95 7.57 -1.78
N VAL A 5 -24.19 7.37 -1.32
CA VAL A 5 -24.51 6.37 -0.27
C VAL A 5 -24.22 4.95 -0.74
N GLU A 6 -24.55 4.63 -1.99
CA GLU A 6 -24.31 3.31 -2.58
C GLU A 6 -22.81 3.06 -2.78
N MET A 7 -22.06 4.07 -3.22
CA MET A 7 -20.60 3.99 -3.32
C MET A 7 -19.93 3.75 -1.97
N LEU A 8 -20.40 4.39 -0.90
CA LEU A 8 -19.85 4.19 0.45
C LEU A 8 -20.17 2.78 0.99
N ARG A 9 -21.37 2.26 0.71
CA ARG A 9 -21.73 0.88 1.05
C ARG A 9 -20.85 -0.13 0.30
N TRP A 10 -20.68 0.06 -1.01
CA TRP A 10 -19.81 -0.78 -1.81
C TRP A 10 -18.37 -0.77 -1.30
N GLN A 11 -17.79 0.40 -0.99
CA GLN A 11 -16.45 0.50 -0.44
C GLN A 11 -16.32 -0.27 0.89
N LYS A 12 -17.32 -0.16 1.77
CA LYS A 12 -17.35 -0.90 3.05
C LYS A 12 -17.38 -2.42 2.86
N GLU A 13 -18.12 -2.91 1.87
CA GLU A 13 -18.32 -4.35 1.63
C GLU A 13 -17.21 -5.01 0.80
N ALA A 14 -16.62 -4.24 -0.12
CA ALA A 14 -15.58 -4.69 -1.03
C ALA A 14 -14.16 -4.55 -0.43
N ALA A 15 -13.93 -3.64 0.52
CA ALA A 15 -12.62 -3.48 1.14
C ALA A 15 -12.28 -4.63 2.11
N VAL A 16 -11.10 -5.20 1.98
CA VAL A 16 -10.57 -6.29 2.82
C VAL A 16 -9.20 -5.92 3.36
N ARG A 17 -8.95 -6.12 4.66
CA ARG A 17 -7.61 -5.95 5.21
C ARG A 17 -6.61 -6.90 4.57
N VAL A 18 -5.41 -6.41 4.22
CA VAL A 18 -4.35 -7.22 3.58
C VAL A 18 -4.07 -8.51 4.35
N GLU A 19 -4.09 -8.47 5.68
CA GLU A 19 -3.87 -9.61 6.56
C GLU A 19 -4.94 -10.70 6.36
N LYS A 20 -6.20 -10.30 6.32
CA LYS A 20 -7.33 -11.22 6.07
C LYS A 20 -7.33 -11.74 4.63
N ALA A 21 -6.96 -10.89 3.67
CA ALA A 21 -6.94 -11.26 2.26
C ALA A 21 -5.95 -12.41 1.96
N LYS A 22 -4.86 -12.53 2.74
CA LYS A 22 -3.88 -13.63 2.62
C LYS A 22 -4.49 -15.00 2.91
N GLU A 23 -5.54 -15.05 3.73
CA GLU A 23 -6.21 -16.29 4.15
C GLU A 23 -7.43 -16.61 3.27
N MET A 24 -7.82 -15.72 2.36
CA MET A 24 -8.99 -15.88 1.51
C MET A 24 -8.64 -16.61 0.20
N SER A 25 -9.58 -17.42 -0.29
CA SER A 25 -9.45 -18.04 -1.61
C SER A 25 -9.58 -17.00 -2.74
N GLN A 26 -9.10 -17.34 -3.92
CA GLN A 26 -9.24 -16.50 -5.11
C GLN A 26 -10.71 -16.17 -5.43
N GLU A 27 -11.61 -17.11 -5.18
CA GLU A 27 -13.05 -16.91 -5.33
C GLU A 27 -13.61 -15.90 -4.33
N GLN A 28 -13.19 -15.99 -3.07
CA GLN A 28 -13.63 -15.07 -2.02
C GLN A 28 -13.11 -13.64 -2.24
N LEU A 29 -11.99 -13.48 -2.95
CA LEU A 29 -11.40 -12.19 -3.29
C LEU A 29 -12.01 -11.54 -4.54
N ARG A 30 -12.82 -12.25 -5.33
CA ARG A 30 -13.44 -11.68 -6.53
C ARG A 30 -14.32 -10.47 -6.16
N GLY A 31 -14.09 -9.35 -6.84
CA GLY A 31 -14.82 -8.10 -6.60
C GLY A 31 -14.44 -7.37 -5.31
N LYS A 32 -13.38 -7.80 -4.62
CA LYS A 32 -12.85 -7.16 -3.41
C LYS A 32 -11.50 -6.50 -3.70
N PHE A 33 -11.14 -5.51 -2.89
CA PHE A 33 -9.84 -4.84 -2.96
C PHE A 33 -9.20 -4.76 -1.57
N THR A 34 -7.87 -4.77 -1.52
CA THR A 34 -7.14 -4.79 -0.25
C THR A 34 -6.87 -3.40 0.31
N ILE A 35 -6.93 -3.28 1.63
CA ILE A 35 -6.64 -2.06 2.39
C ILE A 35 -5.67 -2.35 3.55
N GLY A 36 -4.89 -1.36 3.96
CA GLY A 36 -3.89 -1.49 5.02
C GLY A 36 -2.49 -1.17 4.52
N ILE A 37 -1.47 -1.81 5.10
CA ILE A 37 -0.08 -1.63 4.70
C ILE A 37 0.17 -2.46 3.44
N LEU A 38 0.27 -1.79 2.29
CA LEU A 38 0.50 -2.44 0.99
C LEU A 38 1.98 -2.76 0.75
N ALA A 39 2.88 -1.95 1.31
CA ALA A 39 4.31 -2.14 1.25
C ALA A 39 4.93 -1.65 2.56
N ASP A 40 5.51 -2.57 3.32
CA ASP A 40 6.33 -2.28 4.49
C ASP A 40 7.78 -2.62 4.13
N ARG A 41 8.55 -1.61 3.76
CA ARG A 41 9.94 -1.78 3.36
C ARG A 41 10.79 -0.65 3.91
N ASP A 42 11.90 -1.03 4.52
CA ASP A 42 12.93 -0.07 4.92
C ASP A 42 13.70 0.35 3.67
N LEU A 43 13.50 1.60 3.25
CA LEU A 43 14.22 2.21 2.14
C LEU A 43 15.04 3.38 2.67
N PRO A 44 16.20 3.65 2.06
CA PRO A 44 16.99 4.80 2.47
C PRO A 44 16.20 6.10 2.37
N VAL A 45 16.25 6.88 3.44
CA VAL A 45 15.75 8.25 3.45
C VAL A 45 16.67 9.14 2.63
N TYR A 46 16.10 10.20 2.05
CA TYR A 46 16.82 11.15 1.21
C TYR A 46 18.15 11.63 1.82
N THR A 47 18.18 11.96 3.11
CA THR A 47 19.37 12.45 3.79
C THR A 47 20.50 11.42 3.82
N ARG A 48 20.17 10.14 4.03
CA ARG A 48 21.15 9.04 4.01
C ARG A 48 21.82 8.93 2.65
N GLU A 49 21.06 9.03 1.56
CA GLU A 49 21.62 8.98 0.21
C GLU A 49 22.37 10.28 -0.13
N TYR A 50 21.89 11.43 0.34
CA TYR A 50 22.56 12.72 0.15
C TYR A 50 23.93 12.75 0.83
N ASP A 51 24.06 12.22 2.05
CA ASP A 51 25.34 12.14 2.74
C ASP A 51 26.35 11.27 1.98
N LYS A 52 25.91 10.15 1.38
CA LYS A 52 26.79 9.34 0.51
C LYS A 52 27.33 10.13 -0.68
N VAL A 53 26.50 10.96 -1.31
CA VAL A 53 26.93 11.82 -2.42
C VAL A 53 27.97 12.83 -1.94
N ARG A 54 27.76 13.44 -0.76
CA ARG A 54 28.70 14.41 -0.18
C ARG A 54 30.04 13.78 0.18
N GLU A 55 30.03 12.61 0.81
CA GLU A 55 31.27 11.91 1.13
C GLU A 55 32.04 11.56 -0.15
N LYS A 56 31.35 11.01 -1.15
CA LYS A 56 31.98 10.71 -2.45
C LYS A 56 32.58 11.96 -3.12
N ALA A 57 31.96 13.13 -2.97
CA ALA A 57 32.49 14.37 -3.54
C ALA A 57 33.76 14.88 -2.84
N LYS A 58 33.99 14.53 -1.57
CA LYS A 58 35.21 14.90 -0.82
C LYS A 58 36.42 14.03 -1.16
N GLU A 59 36.18 12.88 -1.79
CA GLU A 59 37.24 11.95 -2.23
C GLU A 59 37.90 12.39 -3.55
N PHE A 60 37.38 13.45 -4.19
CA PHE A 60 37.96 14.12 -5.37
C PHE A 60 38.74 15.38 -4.97
#